data_AF-A0A7W0ZZS6-F1
#
_entry.id   AF-A0A7W0ZZS6-F1
#
_cell.length_a   1.000
_cell.length_b   1.000
_cell.length_c   1.000
_cell.angle_alpha   90.00
_cell.angle_beta   90.00
_cell.angle_gamma   90.00
#
_symmetry.space_group_name_H-M   'P 1'
#
loop_
_entity.id
_entity.type
_entity.pdbx_description
1 polymer ?
#
loop_
_entity_poly.entity_id
_entity_poly.type
_entity_poly.pdbx_seq_one_letter_code
_entity_poly.pdbx_strand_id
1 'polypeptide(L)' 'MIRKYSGDKKSIEARSNDNGKTWSVKLFDTGRLTEYSGGTLAEVDALAEKHRMKLDR' A
#
# COMPACT_ATOMS: atom_id res chain seq x y z
N MET A 1 9.14 -2.84 8.48
CA MET A 1 8.12 -1.78 8.68
C MET A 1 6.89 -2.15 7.86
N ILE A 2 5.68 -1.99 8.40
CA ILE A 2 4.44 -2.30 7.67
C ILE A 2 3.51 -1.10 7.80
N ARG A 3 2.94 -0.65 6.67
CA ARG A 3 1.90 0.36 6.58
C ARG A 3 0.69 -0.29 5.93
N LYS A 4 -0.46 -0.14 6.55
CA LYS A 4 -1.72 -0.61 6.00
C LYS A 4 -2.56 0.61 5.67
N TYR A 5 -3.25 0.58 4.55
CA TYR A 5 -4.22 1.58 4.20
C TYR A 5 -5.55 0.88 4.00
N SER A 6 -6.62 1.46 4.52
CA SER A 6 -7.96 0.92 4.44
C SER A 6 -8.87 1.95 3.79
N GLY A 7 -9.79 1.49 2.96
CA GLY A 7 -10.81 2.29 2.29
C GLY A 7 -12.10 1.50 2.09
N ASP A 8 -13.08 2.11 1.45
CA ASP A 8 -14.38 1.49 1.20
C ASP A 8 -14.22 0.33 0.20
N LYS A 9 -14.14 -0.91 0.73
CA LYS A 9 -13.91 -2.19 0.01
C LYS A 9 -12.53 -2.37 -0.63
N LYS A 10 -11.56 -1.54 -0.25
CA LYS A 10 -10.20 -1.63 -0.74
C LYS A 10 -9.20 -1.52 0.40
N SER A 11 -8.12 -2.26 0.30
CA SER A 11 -7.04 -2.21 1.30
C SER A 11 -5.70 -2.24 0.58
N ILE A 12 -4.73 -1.52 1.09
CA ILE A 12 -3.34 -1.59 0.65
C ILE A 12 -2.49 -2.05 1.83
N GLU A 13 -1.72 -3.12 1.65
CA GLU A 13 -0.68 -3.52 2.59
C GLU A 13 0.70 -3.24 2.01
N ALA A 14 1.38 -2.25 2.55
CA ALA A 14 2.73 -1.90 2.16
C ALA A 14 3.73 -2.39 3.21
N ARG A 15 4.66 -3.25 2.79
CA ARG A 15 5.70 -3.81 3.64
C ARG A 15 7.07 -3.39 3.14
N SER A 16 7.91 -2.93 4.04
CA SER A 16 9.32 -2.69 3.79
C SER A 16 10.19 -3.59 4.65
N ASN A 17 11.13 -4.29 3.99
CA ASN A 17 12.16 -5.10 4.64
C ASN A 17 13.54 -4.43 4.63
N ASP A 18 13.76 -3.37 3.84
CA ASP A 18 15.05 -2.64 3.74
C ASP A 18 14.97 -1.27 4.45
N ASN A 19 14.49 -1.27 5.70
CA ASN A 19 14.41 -0.07 6.53
C ASN A 19 13.68 1.14 5.91
N GLY A 20 12.65 0.89 5.07
CA GLY A 20 11.88 1.93 4.40
C GLY A 20 12.40 2.33 3.01
N LYS A 21 13.50 1.74 2.50
CA LYS A 21 14.02 2.06 1.16
C LYS A 21 13.12 1.53 0.05
N THR A 22 12.71 0.27 0.14
CA THR A 22 11.81 -0.37 -0.82
C THR A 22 10.56 -0.85 -0.14
N TRP A 23 9.42 -0.67 -0.80
CA TRP A 23 8.13 -1.09 -0.31
C TRP A 23 7.48 -2.05 -1.30
N SER A 24 6.99 -3.16 -0.77
CA SER A 24 6.12 -4.11 -1.46
C SER A 24 4.69 -3.82 -1.06
N VAL A 25 3.87 -3.43 -2.03
CA VAL A 25 2.50 -2.96 -1.86
C VAL A 25 1.54 -4.01 -2.38
N LYS A 26 0.58 -4.43 -1.57
CA LYS A 26 -0.51 -5.33 -1.97
C LYS A 26 -1.82 -4.58 -1.94
N LEU A 27 -2.36 -4.25 -3.11
CA LEU A 27 -3.66 -3.63 -3.28
C LEU A 27 -4.72 -4.71 -3.41
N PHE A 28 -5.63 -4.77 -2.44
CA PHE A 28 -6.86 -5.54 -2.50
C PHE A 28 -8.00 -4.62 -2.93
N ASP A 29 -8.65 -4.95 -4.04
CA ASP A 29 -9.77 -4.21 -4.62
C ASP A 29 -10.89 -5.19 -4.97
N THR A 30 -11.95 -5.28 -4.16
CA THR A 30 -13.15 -6.10 -4.45
C THR A 30 -12.82 -7.53 -4.97
N GLY A 31 -11.88 -8.22 -4.30
CA GLY A 31 -11.49 -9.59 -4.66
C GLY A 31 -10.38 -9.71 -5.72
N ARG A 32 -9.88 -8.58 -6.24
CA ARG A 32 -8.69 -8.53 -7.09
C ARG A 32 -7.49 -8.10 -6.25
N LEU A 33 -6.51 -8.98 -6.13
CA LEU A 33 -5.23 -8.69 -5.51
C LEU A 33 -4.24 -8.23 -6.59
N THR A 34 -3.66 -7.06 -6.40
CA THR A 34 -2.60 -6.52 -7.24
C THR A 34 -1.38 -6.26 -6.37
N GLU A 35 -0.27 -6.92 -6.70
CA GLU A 35 0.99 -6.77 -5.96
C GLU A 35 1.96 -5.91 -6.77
N TYR A 36 2.44 -4.84 -6.15
CA TYR A 36 3.50 -3.98 -6.66
C TYR A 36 4.73 -4.20 -5.79
N SER A 37 5.89 -4.47 -6.39
CA SER A 37 7.14 -4.61 -5.64
C SER A 37 8.19 -3.66 -6.20
N GLY A 38 8.91 -2.98 -5.32
CA GLY A 38 10.04 -2.10 -5.69
C GLY A 38 9.71 -0.61 -5.70
N GLY A 39 8.54 -0.21 -5.22
CA GLY A 39 8.18 1.20 -5.09
C GLY A 39 8.84 1.87 -3.89
N THR A 40 8.99 3.19 -3.95
CA THR A 40 9.38 4.01 -2.79
C THR A 40 8.18 4.31 -1.91
N LEU A 41 8.44 4.76 -0.67
CA LEU A 41 7.37 5.13 0.27
C LEU A 41 6.42 6.20 -0.30
N ALA A 42 6.95 7.15 -1.07
CA ALA A 42 6.16 8.20 -1.72
C ALA A 42 5.20 7.63 -2.77
N GLU A 43 5.60 6.59 -3.51
CA GLU A 43 4.71 5.92 -4.46
C GLU A 43 3.62 5.12 -3.75
N VAL A 44 3.93 4.52 -2.61
CA VAL A 44 2.92 3.85 -1.77
C VAL A 44 1.87 4.87 -1.30
N ASP A 45 2.33 6.01 -0.78
CA ASP A 45 1.47 7.07 -0.28
C ASP A 45 0.60 7.65 -1.41
N ALA A 46 1.20 7.98 -2.55
CA ALA A 46 0.50 8.46 -3.74
C ALA A 46 -0.50 7.43 -4.28
N LEU A 47 -0.20 6.12 -4.22
CA LEU A 47 -1.14 5.06 -4.59
C LEU A 47 -2.32 5.02 -3.62
N ALA A 48 -2.05 5.09 -2.32
CA ALA A 48 -3.10 5.14 -1.31
C ALA A 48 -4.01 6.37 -1.50
N GLU A 49 -3.43 7.56 -1.71
CA GLU A 49 -4.17 8.79 -1.99
C GLU A 49 -5.00 8.70 -3.28
N LYS A 50 -4.43 8.17 -4.37
CA LYS A 50 -5.12 7.96 -5.64
C LYS A 50 -6.34 7.05 -5.49
N HIS A 51 -6.24 6.05 -4.63
CA HIS A 51 -7.34 5.15 -4.30
C HIS A 51 -8.23 5.65 -3.16
N ARG A 52 -8.02 6.88 -2.67
CA ARG A 52 -8.71 7.50 -1.52
C ARG A 52 -8.69 6.63 -0.27
N MET A 53 -7.61 5.88 -0.08
CA MET A 53 -7.40 5.06 1.12
C MET A 53 -6.72 5.88 2.21
N LYS A 54 -7.02 5.55 3.46
CA LYS A 54 -6.40 6.19 4.61
C LYS A 54 -5.45 5.23 5.29
N LEU A 55 -4.34 5.75 5.81
CA LEU A 55 -3.42 4.96 6.61
C LEU A 55 -4.17 4.44 7.86
N ASP A 56 -4.24 3.13 7.97
CA ASP A 56 -4.74 2.40 9.12
C ASP A 56 -3.63 2.45 10.18
N ARG A 57 -3.88 3.20 11.25
CA ARG A 57 -2.88 3.53 12.28
C ARG A 57 -2.79 2.46 13.34
#